data_AF-A0A1V5YBL7-F1
#
_entry.id   AF-A0A1V5YBL7-F1
#
_cell.length_a   1.000
_cell.length_b   1.000
_cell.length_c   1.000
_cell.angle_alpha   90.00
_cell.angle_beta   90.00
_cell.angle_gamma   90.00
#
_symmetry.space_group_name_H-M   'P 1'
#
loop_
_entity.id
_entity.type
_entity.pdbx_description
1 polymer ?
#
loop_
_entity_poly.entity_id
_entity_poly.type
_entity_poly.pdbx_seq_one_letter_code
_entity_poly.pdbx_strand_id
1 'polypeptide(L)' 'MLPKKELIRIVHASSREVSMDKTGKAHGRGAYICPKIKCLDSAIKSRALERAFECKIDASVIEGLQKEVLSYESN' A
#
# COMPACT_ATOMS: atom_id res chain seq x y z
N MET A 1 3.88 2.86 -18.47
CA MET A 1 4.13 3.35 -17.10
C MET A 1 2.92 4.18 -16.70
N LEU A 2 2.25 3.90 -15.58
CA LEU A 2 1.09 4.70 -15.16
C LEU A 2 1.56 6.07 -14.64
N PRO A 3 0.82 7.16 -14.93
CA PRO A 3 1.08 8.47 -14.32
C PRO A 3 1.08 8.38 -12.80
N LYS A 4 2.03 9.07 -12.13
CA LYS A 4 2.16 9.05 -10.67
C LYS A 4 0.86 9.43 -9.92
N LYS A 5 0.01 10.25 -10.55
CA LYS A 5 -1.29 10.67 -10.00
C LYS A 5 -2.32 9.55 -9.95
N GLU A 6 -2.16 8.49 -10.74
CA GLU A 6 -3.05 7.33 -10.80
C GLU A 6 -2.58 6.20 -9.88
N LEU A 7 -1.42 6.35 -9.24
CA LEU A 7 -0.88 5.35 -8.32
C LEU A 7 -1.41 5.58 -6.91
N ILE A 8 -1.66 4.47 -6.21
CA ILE A 8 -1.97 4.48 -4.79
C ILE A 8 -0.66 4.52 -4.01
N ARG A 9 -0.52 5.46 -3.08
CA ARG A 9 0.59 5.49 -2.12
C ARG A 9 0.19 4.69 -0.88
N ILE A 10 0.93 3.64 -0.56
CA ILE A 10 0.88 2.96 0.73
C ILE A 10 2.00 3.54 1.59
N VAL A 11 1.70 3.90 2.83
CA VAL A 11 2.67 4.46 3.77
C VAL A 11 2.79 3.55 4.98
N HIS A 12 4.02 3.35 5.45
CA HIS A 12 4.31 2.80 6.77
C HIS A 12 4.63 3.95 7.71
N ALA A 13 3.67 4.27 8.59
CA ALA A 13 3.80 5.31 9.59
C ALA A 13 4.73 4.86 10.72
N SER A 14 5.30 5.82 11.45
CA SER A 14 6.17 5.55 12.61
C SER A 14 5.49 4.76 13.73
N SER A 15 4.16 4.72 13.76
CA SER A 15 3.33 3.88 14.64
C SER A 15 3.35 2.39 14.29
N ARG A 16 4.14 1.98 13.29
CA ARG A 16 4.16 0.63 12.68
C ARG A 16 2.88 0.23 11.95
N GLU A 17 2.03 1.20 11.66
CA GLU A 17 0.80 0.96 10.92
C GLU A 17 1.03 1.23 9.44
N VAL A 18 0.62 0.27 8.59
CA VAL A 18 0.67 0.42 7.13
C VAL A 18 -0.73 0.73 6.65
N SER A 19 -0.89 1.85 5.93
CA SER A 19 -2.19 2.32 5.45
C SER A 19 -2.08 3.01 4.10
N MET A 20 -3.23 3.24 3.44
CA MET A 20 -3.28 4.00 2.20
C MET A 20 -3.21 5.50 2.43
N ASP A 21 -2.18 6.16 1.89
CA ASP A 21 -2.06 7.61 1.92
C ASP A 21 -2.66 8.24 0.65
N LYS A 22 -3.93 8.65 0.78
CA LYS A 22 -4.65 9.40 -0.27
C LYS A 22 -4.18 10.85 -0.39
N THR A 23 -3.57 11.40 0.66
CA THR A 23 -3.19 12.82 0.72
C THR A 23 -1.80 13.09 0.17
N GLY A 24 -0.94 12.07 0.14
CA GLY A 24 0.48 12.20 -0.18
C GLY A 24 1.31 12.91 0.90
N LYS A 25 0.71 13.22 2.06
CA LYS A 25 1.32 14.00 3.14
C LYS A 25 1.71 13.14 4.34
N ALA A 26 1.36 11.86 4.35
CA ALA A 26 1.68 11.00 5.48
C ALA A 26 3.19 10.83 5.64
N HIS A 27 3.66 10.96 6.89
CA HIS A 27 5.05 10.79 7.28
C HIS A 27 5.42 9.30 7.35
N GLY A 28 6.63 8.97 6.88
CA GLY A 28 7.13 7.60 6.89
C GLY A 28 7.55 7.10 5.51
N ARG A 29 7.82 5.80 5.42
CA ARG A 29 8.24 5.16 4.17
C ARG A 29 7.03 4.94 3.29
N GLY A 30 7.09 5.40 2.04
CA GLY A 30 6.01 5.27 1.07
C GLY A 30 6.37 4.35 -0.08
N ALA A 31 5.44 3.50 -0.49
CA ALA A 31 5.53 2.68 -1.70
C ALA A 31 4.33 3.00 -2.60
N TYR A 32 4.57 3.08 -3.91
CA TYR A 32 3.50 3.30 -4.89
C TYR A 32 3.12 1.98 -5.55
N ILE A 33 1.83 1.69 -5.61
CA ILE A 33 1.27 0.55 -6.31
C ILE A 33 0.20 1.02 -7.30
N CYS A 34 -0.08 0.19 -8.32
CA CYS A 34 -1.19 0.50 -9.21
C CYS A 34 -2.54 0.35 -8.48
N PRO A 35 -3.61 1.04 -8.92
CA PRO A 35 -4.91 1.07 -8.26
C PRO A 35 -5.74 -0.19 -8.54
N LYS A 36 -5.13 -1.36 -8.36
CA LYS A 36 -5.79 -2.67 -8.57
C LYS A 36 -5.37 -3.62 -7.47
N ILE A 37 -6.31 -4.43 -7.01
CA ILE A 37 -6.05 -5.47 -6.00
C ILE A 37 -4.91 -6.42 -6.44
N LYS A 38 -4.82 -6.72 -7.74
CA LYS A 38 -3.76 -7.56 -8.31
C LYS A 38 -2.34 -7.01 -8.09
N CYS A 39 -2.18 -5.68 -8.05
CA CYS A 39 -0.88 -5.06 -7.77
C CYS A 39 -0.51 -5.21 -6.30
N LEU A 40 -1.47 -5.05 -5.39
CA LEU A 40 -1.26 -5.29 -3.97
C LEU A 40 -0.90 -6.77 -3.73
N ASP A 41 -1.66 -7.71 -4.28
CA ASP A 41 -1.40 -9.15 -4.13
C ASP A 41 0.00 -9.54 -4.63
N SER A 42 0.41 -8.98 -5.77
CA SER A 42 1.75 -9.21 -6.31
C SER A 42 2.84 -8.62 -5.41
N ALA A 43 2.61 -7.44 -4.84
CA ALA A 43 3.53 -6.80 -3.90
C ALA A 43 3.65 -7.56 -2.57
N ILE A 44 2.56 -8.15 -2.08
CA ILE A 44 2.56 -9.03 -0.89
C ILE A 44 3.28 -10.34 -1.19
N LYS A 45 2.91 -11.05 -2.27
CA LYS A 45 3.52 -12.34 -2.66
C LYS A 45 5.03 -12.22 -2.87
N SER A 46 5.47 -11.14 -3.50
CA SER A 46 6.89 -10.88 -3.74
C SER A 46 7.61 -10.35 -2.50
N ARG A 47 6.92 -10.01 -1.40
CA ARG A 47 7.44 -9.28 -0.23
C ARG A 47 8.01 -7.89 -0.60
N ALA A 48 7.49 -7.26 -1.64
CA ALA A 48 7.94 -5.94 -2.07
C ALA A 48 7.64 -4.87 -1.01
N LEU A 49 6.45 -4.89 -0.41
CA LEU A 49 6.09 -3.93 0.65
C LEU A 49 6.94 -4.11 1.91
N GLU A 50 7.20 -5.35 2.32
CA GLU A 50 8.08 -5.63 3.47
C GLU A 50 9.48 -5.08 3.27
N ARG A 51 10.04 -5.23 2.05
CA ARG A 51 11.34 -4.65 1.70
C ARG A 51 11.30 -3.12 1.66
N ALA A 52 10.25 -2.54 1.10
CA ALA A 52 10.10 -1.09 1.01
C ALA A 52 9.95 -0.42 2.38
N PHE A 53 9.32 -1.11 3.34
CA PHE A 53 9.10 -0.60 4.68
C PHE A 53 10.16 -1.08 5.68
N GLU A 54 10.99 -2.05 5.29
CA GLU A 54 11.92 -2.83 6.13
C GLU A 54 11.25 -3.37 7.40
N CYS A 55 10.00 -3.80 7.27
CA CYS A 55 9.23 -4.42 8.34
C CYS A 55 8.45 -5.63 7.80
N LYS A 56 8.10 -6.55 8.69
CA LYS A 56 7.11 -7.58 8.37
C LYS A 56 5.72 -6.94 8.40
N ILE A 57 4.86 -7.35 7.48
CA ILE A 57 3.47 -6.90 7.45
C ILE A 57 2.59 -8.05 7.90
N ASP A 58 1.87 -7.86 9.00
CA ASP A 58 0.98 -8.87 9.55
C ASP A 58 -0.24 -9.09 8.65
N ALA A 59 -0.83 -10.29 8.73
CA ALA A 59 -1.99 -10.66 7.93
C ALA A 59 -3.18 -9.71 8.13
N SER A 60 -3.40 -9.24 9.37
CA SER A 60 -4.44 -8.26 9.70
C SER A 60 -4.28 -6.94 8.94
N VAL A 61 -3.04 -6.48 8.78
CA VAL A 61 -2.70 -5.27 8.04
C VAL A 61 -2.91 -5.49 6.54
N ILE A 62 -2.52 -6.66 6.03
CA ILE A 62 -2.77 -7.03 4.62
C ILE A 62 -4.26 -7.03 4.31
N GLU A 63 -5.09 -7.63 5.16
CA GLU A 63 -6.54 -7.64 5.00
C GLU A 63 -7.13 -6.22 5.02
N GLY A 64 -6.65 -5.35 5.90
CA GLY A 64 -7.02 -3.93 5.93
C GLY A 64 -6.71 -3.22 4.61
N LEU A 65 -5.47 -3.36 4.13
CA LEU A 65 -5.03 -2.78 2.85
C LEU A 65 -5.83 -3.32 1.66
N GLN A 66 -6.15 -4.62 1.65
CA GLN A 66 -6.97 -5.21 0.59
C GLN A 66 -8.37 -4.59 0.55
N LYS A 67 -9.01 -4.39 1.71
CA LYS A 67 -10.32 -3.71 1.79
C LYS A 67 -10.24 -2.28 1.28
N GLU A 68 -9.22 -1.53 1.69
CA GLU A 68 -9.04 -0.15 1.23
C GLU A 68 -8.80 -0.07 -0.28
N VAL A 69 -7.96 -0.95 -0.85
CA VAL A 69 -7.69 -1.00 -2.30
C VAL A 69 -8.94 -1.42 -3.07
N LEU A 70 -9.71 -2.40 -2.61
CA LEU A 70 -10.97 -2.80 -3.25
C LEU A 70 -12.00 -1.66 -3.23
N SER A 71 -12.09 -0.93 -2.11
CA SER A 71 -12.94 0.25 -2.01
C SER A 71 -12.50 1.37 -2.95
N TYR A 72 -11.21 1.50 -3.24
CA TYR A 72 -10.69 2.48 -4.19
C TYR A 72 -10.86 2.03 -5.64
N GLU A 73 -10.68 0.74 -5.95
CA GLU A 73 -10.85 0.17 -7.30
C GLU A 73 -12.32 0.22 -7.78
N SER A 74 -13.28 0.27 -6.85
CA SER A 74 -14.71 0.35 -7.14
C SER A 74 -15.22 1.78 -7.37
N ASN A 75 -14.35 2.79 -7.33
CA ASN A 75 -14.68 4.22 -7.33
C ASN A 75 -14.00 4.96 -8.48
#